data_AF-A0A962IVA0-F1
#
_entry.id   AF-A0A962IVA0-F1
#
_cell.length_a   1.000
_cell.length_b   1.000
_cell.length_c   1.000
_cell.angle_alpha   90.00
_cell.angle_beta   90.00
_cell.angle_gamma   90.00
#
_symmetry.space_group_name_H-M   'P 1'
#
loop_
_entity.id
_entity.type
_entity.pdbx_description
1 polymer ?
#
loop_
_entity_poly.entity_id
_entity_poly.type
_entity_poly.pdbx_seq_one_letter_code
_entity_poly.pdbx_strand_id
1 'polypeptide(L)'
;EIFQLVATEGGVADEWHSDITFQPQPSLMSILHMIRCPAVGGDTMWSNLCTAYDALSQPMKDLCDGLTALHDALPHNRPDKMAIHPVVRLHPVTRQKALYVNEHFTRRIVEMNATESDMLLSYLTQWVSRPEFTVRKKWTEGTIAMWDNRVTQHCVLNDFNGERIIQRVTVMGDEVEAAHDPKWQPWVRAGRLSATSRHDRQLFMYMKSQGMLTN
;
A
#
# COMPACT_ATOMS: atom_id res chain seq x y z
N GLU A 1 12.04 -7.04 -15.21
CA GLU A 1 12.01 -8.52 -15.30
C GLU A 1 10.58 -8.97 -15.59
N ILE A 2 10.40 -10.10 -16.28
CA ILE A 2 9.07 -10.69 -16.52
C ILE A 2 8.87 -11.80 -15.49
N PHE A 3 7.83 -11.68 -14.67
CA PHE A 3 7.43 -12.72 -13.72
C PHE A 3 6.19 -13.42 -14.23
N GLN A 4 6.21 -14.76 -14.25
CA GLN A 4 5.02 -15.56 -14.51
C GLN A 4 4.46 -16.05 -13.19
N LEU A 5 3.16 -15.84 -12.97
CA LEU A 5 2.45 -16.29 -11.78
C LEU A 5 1.31 -17.21 -12.21
N VAL A 6 1.30 -18.41 -11.62
CA VAL A 6 0.26 -19.41 -11.82
C VAL A 6 -0.48 -19.54 -10.49
N ALA A 7 -1.74 -19.13 -10.44
CA ALA A 7 -2.49 -19.08 -9.18
C ALA A 7 -2.82 -20.47 -8.58
N THR A 8 -2.60 -21.57 -9.33
CA THR A 8 -2.73 -22.93 -8.78
C THR A 8 -1.52 -23.34 -7.92
N GLU A 9 -0.39 -22.65 -8.03
CA GLU A 9 0.85 -22.94 -7.27
C GLU A 9 1.43 -21.68 -6.56
N GLY A 10 0.72 -20.54 -6.58
CA GLY A 10 1.13 -19.27 -5.97
C GLY A 10 0.03 -18.61 -5.14
N GLY A 11 0.41 -17.60 -4.35
CA GLY A 11 -0.55 -16.83 -3.54
C GLY A 11 -1.48 -15.96 -4.40
N VAL A 12 -2.76 -15.88 -4.02
CA VAL A 12 -3.71 -14.92 -4.58
C VAL A 12 -3.54 -13.61 -3.81
N ALA A 13 -3.36 -12.50 -4.53
CA ALA A 13 -3.24 -11.17 -3.91
C ALA A 13 -4.63 -10.58 -3.67
N ASP A 14 -5.37 -11.15 -2.72
CA ASP A 14 -6.76 -10.82 -2.39
C ASP A 14 -6.92 -9.70 -1.33
N GLU A 15 -5.82 -9.12 -0.87
CA GLU A 15 -5.82 -7.89 -0.07
C GLU A 15 -5.59 -6.65 -0.94
N TRP A 16 -6.21 -5.52 -0.59
CA TRP A 16 -6.01 -4.24 -1.29
C TRP A 16 -4.59 -3.70 -1.07
N HIS A 17 -3.87 -3.48 -2.18
CA HIS A 17 -2.48 -3.01 -2.11
C HIS A 17 -2.01 -2.25 -3.34
N SER A 18 -1.03 -1.37 -3.11
CA SER A 18 -0.13 -0.86 -4.15
C SER A 18 1.13 -1.71 -4.13
N ASP A 19 1.64 -2.11 -5.29
CA ASP A 19 2.75 -3.05 -5.40
C ASP A 19 4.03 -2.51 -4.72
N ILE A 20 4.59 -3.31 -3.80
CA ILE A 20 5.96 -3.16 -3.28
C ILE A 20 6.21 -1.82 -2.55
N THR A 21 5.22 -1.33 -1.79
CA THR A 21 5.36 -0.08 -1.01
C THR A 21 6.37 -0.15 0.14
N PHE A 22 6.85 -1.34 0.52
CA PHE A 22 7.90 -1.52 1.54
C PHE A 22 9.31 -1.14 1.07
N GLN A 23 9.51 -0.80 -0.20
CA GLN A 23 10.79 -0.32 -0.72
C GLN A 23 10.88 1.21 -0.61
N PRO A 24 12.08 1.78 -0.44
CA PRO A 24 12.30 3.23 -0.52
C PRO A 24 11.93 3.81 -1.89
N GLN A 25 12.16 3.03 -2.96
CA GLN A 25 11.73 3.33 -4.32
C GLN A 25 10.74 2.24 -4.79
N PRO A 26 9.43 2.45 -4.57
CA PRO A 26 8.40 1.48 -4.92
C PRO A 26 8.27 1.25 -6.42
N SER A 27 7.29 0.41 -6.79
CA SER A 27 6.92 0.23 -8.18
C SER A 27 6.19 1.47 -8.72
N LEU A 28 6.53 1.86 -9.96
CA LEU A 28 5.90 2.95 -10.69
C LEU A 28 4.63 2.46 -11.39
N MET A 29 4.72 1.31 -12.06
CA MET A 29 3.64 0.76 -12.88
C MET A 29 3.76 -0.75 -12.95
N SER A 30 2.63 -1.41 -13.12
CA SER A 30 2.56 -2.84 -13.43
C SER A 30 1.81 -3.04 -14.75
N ILE A 31 2.27 -4.02 -15.52
CA ILE A 31 1.68 -4.50 -16.77
C ILE A 31 1.36 -5.97 -16.55
N LEU A 32 0.09 -6.34 -16.66
CA LEU A 32 -0.38 -7.71 -16.52
C LEU A 32 -0.95 -8.20 -17.84
N HIS A 33 -0.48 -9.36 -18.29
CA HIS A 33 -1.04 -10.11 -19.41
C HIS A 33 -1.73 -11.37 -18.89
N MET A 34 -3.02 -11.51 -19.19
CA MET A 34 -3.82 -12.69 -18.83
C MET A 34 -3.60 -13.80 -19.85
N ILE A 35 -2.83 -14.83 -19.48
CA ILE A 35 -2.53 -15.97 -20.36
C ILE A 35 -3.69 -16.95 -20.39
N ARG A 36 -4.24 -17.26 -19.21
CA ARG A 36 -5.38 -18.17 -19.04
C ARG A 36 -6.25 -17.65 -17.91
N CYS A 37 -7.54 -17.49 -18.16
CA CYS A 37 -8.49 -17.10 -17.13
C CYS A 37 -9.43 -18.26 -16.79
N PRO A 38 -9.91 -18.33 -15.54
CA PRO A 38 -10.96 -19.29 -15.18
C PRO A 38 -12.26 -18.96 -15.93
N ALA A 39 -13.15 -19.95 -16.05
CA ALA A 39 -14.43 -19.76 -16.73
C ALA A 39 -15.33 -18.71 -16.05
N VAL A 40 -15.24 -18.60 -14.72
CA VAL A 40 -15.96 -17.65 -13.86
C VAL A 40 -15.05 -17.20 -12.73
N GLY A 41 -15.15 -15.93 -12.33
CA GLY A 41 -14.38 -15.34 -11.23
C GLY A 41 -12.94 -14.96 -11.61
N GLY A 42 -12.12 -14.64 -10.61
CA GLY A 42 -10.69 -14.31 -10.79
C GLY A 42 -10.46 -12.90 -11.33
N ASP A 43 -11.48 -12.06 -11.22
CA ASP A 43 -11.47 -10.67 -11.61
C ASP A 43 -10.44 -9.87 -10.81
N THR A 44 -10.03 -8.73 -11.35
CA THR A 44 -9.18 -7.79 -10.63
C THR A 44 -9.91 -6.48 -10.47
N MET A 45 -9.87 -5.95 -9.25
CA MET A 45 -10.39 -4.63 -8.94
C MET A 45 -9.22 -3.67 -8.74
N TRP A 46 -9.41 -2.41 -9.14
CA TRP A 46 -8.50 -1.31 -8.83
C TRP A 46 -9.28 -0.21 -8.13
N SER A 47 -8.62 0.53 -7.25
CA SER A 47 -9.14 1.72 -6.59
C SER A 47 -8.35 2.95 -7.00
N ASN A 48 -9.06 4.06 -7.24
CA ASN A 48 -8.47 5.37 -7.51
C ASN A 48 -8.18 6.11 -6.20
N LEU A 49 -6.91 6.19 -5.82
CA LEU A 49 -6.48 6.79 -4.55
C LEU A 49 -6.55 8.31 -4.56
N CYS A 50 -6.56 8.95 -5.73
CA CYS A 50 -6.79 10.39 -5.88
C CYS A 50 -8.25 10.74 -5.59
N THR A 51 -9.19 10.05 -6.22
CA THR A 51 -10.62 10.25 -5.95
C THR A 51 -10.97 9.93 -4.50
N ALA A 52 -10.36 8.87 -3.94
CA ALA A 52 -10.53 8.54 -2.53
C ALA A 52 -10.02 9.66 -1.60
N TYR A 53 -8.88 10.28 -1.91
CA TYR A 53 -8.39 11.46 -1.18
C TYR A 53 -9.36 12.64 -1.33
N ASP A 54 -9.76 12.97 -2.55
CA ASP A 54 -10.61 14.12 -2.84
C ASP A 54 -11.98 14.03 -2.14
N ALA A 55 -12.48 12.82 -1.93
CA ALA A 55 -13.74 12.56 -1.23
C ALA A 55 -13.65 12.65 0.30
N LEU A 56 -12.45 12.72 0.90
CA LEU A 56 -12.31 12.93 2.34
C LEU A 56 -12.84 14.30 2.76
N SER A 57 -13.33 14.37 4.00
CA SER A 57 -13.66 15.67 4.62
C SER A 57 -12.41 16.52 4.78
N GLN A 58 -12.56 17.84 4.78
CA GLN A 58 -11.43 18.76 4.93
C GLN A 58 -10.60 18.49 6.19
N PRO A 59 -11.19 18.24 7.39
CA PRO A 59 -10.40 17.92 8.58
C PRO A 59 -9.56 16.64 8.42
N MET A 60 -10.06 15.64 7.71
CA MET A 60 -9.32 14.40 7.48
C MET A 60 -8.18 14.60 6.48
N LYS A 61 -8.39 15.41 5.44
CA LYS A 61 -7.30 15.83 4.53
C LYS A 61 -6.20 16.57 5.29
N ASP A 62 -6.57 17.55 6.12
CA ASP A 62 -5.62 18.36 6.89
C ASP A 62 -4.77 17.52 7.85
N LEU A 63 -5.39 16.50 8.46
CA LEU A 63 -4.73 15.51 9.30
C LEU A 63 -3.78 14.65 8.47
N CYS A 64 -4.27 13.98 7.42
CA CYS A 64 -3.49 13.03 6.63
C CYS A 64 -2.31 13.67 5.89
N ASP A 65 -2.45 14.93 5.45
CA ASP A 65 -1.44 15.66 4.68
C ASP A 65 -0.09 15.77 5.40
N GLY A 66 -0.06 15.73 6.73
CA GLY A 66 1.16 15.86 7.54
C GLY A 66 1.64 14.57 8.20
N LEU A 67 1.07 13.41 7.84
CA LEU A 67 1.37 12.12 8.44
C LEU A 67 2.23 11.25 7.52
N THR A 68 3.05 10.39 8.13
CA THR A 68 3.79 9.34 7.45
C THR A 68 3.41 7.97 7.99
N ALA A 69 3.68 6.92 7.22
CA ALA A 69 3.37 5.55 7.57
C ALA A 69 4.55 4.62 7.29
N LEU A 70 4.77 3.66 8.18
CA LEU A 70 5.71 2.56 8.03
C LEU A 70 5.06 1.44 7.23
N HIS A 71 5.73 1.03 6.16
CA HIS A 71 5.39 -0.11 5.31
C HIS A 71 6.44 -1.22 5.53
N ASP A 72 6.00 -2.48 5.60
CA ASP A 72 6.90 -3.64 5.70
C ASP A 72 6.57 -4.75 4.70
N ALA A 73 7.52 -5.66 4.48
CA ALA A 73 7.33 -6.84 3.65
C ALA A 73 7.03 -8.11 4.47
N LEU A 74 6.37 -7.99 5.64
CA LEU A 74 5.95 -9.14 6.43
C LEU A 74 5.13 -10.17 5.63
N PRO A 75 4.17 -9.79 4.74
CA PRO A 75 3.39 -10.76 3.96
C PRO A 75 4.25 -11.53 2.96
N HIS A 76 5.45 -11.02 2.65
CA HIS A 76 6.43 -11.66 1.79
C HIS A 76 7.51 -12.39 2.61
N ASN A 77 7.29 -12.60 3.91
CA ASN A 77 8.23 -13.20 4.86
C ASN A 77 9.57 -12.45 4.95
N ARG A 78 9.56 -11.13 4.72
CA ARG A 78 10.74 -10.23 4.79
C ARG A 78 10.48 -9.00 5.66
N PRO A 79 10.09 -9.15 6.94
CA PRO A 79 9.76 -8.01 7.81
C PRO A 79 10.94 -7.07 8.07
N ASP A 80 12.17 -7.46 7.70
CA ASP A 80 13.36 -6.61 7.71
C ASP A 80 13.35 -5.52 6.64
N LYS A 81 12.55 -5.70 5.57
CA LYS A 81 12.39 -4.73 4.49
C LYS A 81 11.26 -3.77 4.86
N MET A 82 11.64 -2.52 5.10
CA MET A 82 10.73 -1.48 5.55
C MET A 82 11.07 -0.13 4.91
N ALA A 83 10.05 0.68 4.70
CA ALA A 83 10.15 2.07 4.26
C ALA A 83 9.10 2.92 4.97
N ILE A 84 9.42 4.18 5.25
CA ILE A 84 8.45 5.19 5.69
C ILE A 84 8.07 6.04 4.49
N HIS A 85 6.77 6.14 4.22
CA HIS A 85 6.19 6.92 3.13
C HIS A 85 5.14 7.91 3.67
N PRO A 86 4.86 9.03 2.97
CA PRO A 86 3.77 9.91 3.35
C PRO A 86 2.41 9.19 3.25
N VAL A 87 1.49 9.45 4.18
CA VAL A 87 0.10 8.99 4.09
C VAL A 87 -0.61 9.62 2.90
N VAL A 88 -0.23 10.84 2.53
CA VAL A 88 -0.69 11.53 1.32
C VAL A 88 0.50 11.85 0.44
N ARG A 89 0.63 11.09 -0.65
CA ARG A 89 1.65 11.38 -1.66
C ARG A 89 1.16 12.35 -2.71
N LEU A 90 2.10 13.01 -3.37
CA LEU A 90 1.87 13.85 -4.52
C LEU A 90 2.32 13.12 -5.78
N HIS A 91 1.45 12.99 -6.77
CA HIS A 91 1.82 12.35 -8.03
C HIS A 91 2.85 13.24 -8.77
N PRO A 92 4.01 12.70 -9.19
CA PRO A 92 5.11 13.52 -9.70
C PRO A 92 4.78 14.31 -10.98
N VAL A 93 3.91 13.75 -11.84
CA VAL A 93 3.46 14.42 -13.09
C VAL A 93 2.19 15.26 -12.90
N THR A 94 1.08 14.65 -12.47
CA THR A 94 -0.23 15.32 -12.39
C THR A 94 -0.39 16.25 -11.20
N ARG A 95 0.49 16.14 -10.19
CA ARG A 95 0.40 16.85 -8.90
C ARG A 95 -0.92 16.61 -8.15
N GLN A 96 -1.61 15.51 -8.45
CA GLN A 96 -2.76 15.08 -7.66
C GLN A 96 -2.28 14.45 -6.35
N LYS A 97 -3.03 14.72 -5.27
CA LYS A 97 -2.82 14.08 -3.98
C LYS A 97 -3.48 12.70 -3.97
N ALA A 98 -2.86 11.72 -3.33
CA ALA A 98 -3.38 10.36 -3.25
C ALA A 98 -3.14 9.76 -1.87
N LEU A 99 -4.15 9.04 -1.34
CA LEU A 99 -4.01 8.27 -0.09
C LEU A 99 -3.08 7.07 -0.34
N TYR A 100 -1.90 7.09 0.27
CA TYR A 100 -0.83 6.14 0.01
C TYR A 100 -0.59 5.17 1.17
N VAL A 101 -1.69 4.66 1.72
CA VAL A 101 -1.70 3.60 2.73
C VAL A 101 -2.53 2.43 2.23
N ASN A 102 -2.10 1.22 2.53
CA ASN A 102 -2.77 -0.02 2.12
C ASN A 102 -2.72 -1.09 3.21
N GLU A 103 -3.70 -1.99 3.20
CA GLU A 103 -3.86 -3.05 4.20
C GLU A 103 -2.67 -4.02 4.19
N HIS A 104 -2.21 -4.39 2.99
CA HIS A 104 -1.22 -5.44 2.83
C HIS A 104 0.15 -5.07 3.44
N PHE A 105 0.63 -3.84 3.26
CA PHE A 105 1.99 -3.45 3.65
C PHE A 105 2.07 -2.46 4.81
N THR A 106 1.04 -1.66 5.04
CA THR A 106 1.11 -0.57 6.03
C THR A 106 0.94 -1.12 7.45
N ARG A 107 1.75 -0.67 8.39
CA ARG A 107 1.74 -1.16 9.78
C ARG A 107 1.50 -0.10 10.82
N ARG A 108 1.95 1.12 10.56
CA ARG A 108 2.03 2.13 11.61
C ARG A 108 2.03 3.54 11.03
N ILE A 109 1.14 4.41 11.48
CA ILE A 109 1.22 5.86 11.26
C ILE A 109 2.23 6.44 12.24
N VAL A 110 3.34 6.97 11.74
CA VAL A 110 4.56 7.23 12.51
C VAL A 110 4.35 8.26 13.63
N GLU A 111 3.52 9.27 13.41
CA GLU A 111 3.34 10.40 14.32
C GLU A 111 2.25 10.20 15.39
N MET A 112 1.53 9.07 15.37
CA MET A 112 0.44 8.76 16.31
C MET A 112 0.86 7.66 17.28
N ASN A 113 0.18 7.45 18.41
CA ASN A 113 0.41 6.23 19.20
C ASN A 113 -0.19 4.98 18.51
N ALA A 114 0.15 3.78 18.99
CA ALA A 114 -0.28 2.53 18.34
C ALA A 114 -1.81 2.43 18.19
N THR A 115 -2.56 2.75 19.25
CA THR A 115 -4.03 2.67 19.24
C THR A 115 -4.64 3.66 18.25
N GLU A 116 -4.16 4.90 18.24
CA GLU A 116 -4.61 5.94 17.31
C GLU A 116 -4.28 5.58 15.86
N SER A 117 -3.07 5.07 15.64
CA SER A 117 -2.61 4.58 14.34
C SER A 117 -3.49 3.45 13.84
N ASP A 118 -3.80 2.46 14.68
CA ASP A 118 -4.64 1.33 14.30
C ASP A 118 -6.05 1.81 13.90
N MET A 119 -6.63 2.75 14.65
CA MET A 119 -7.93 3.34 14.31
C MET A 119 -7.92 4.07 12.97
N LEU A 120 -6.97 4.99 12.77
CA LEU A 120 -6.93 5.80 11.55
C LEU A 120 -6.55 4.96 10.33
N LEU A 121 -5.56 4.06 10.46
CA LEU A 121 -5.16 3.20 9.38
C LEU A 121 -6.30 2.27 8.95
N SER A 122 -7.02 1.66 9.91
CA SER A 122 -8.19 0.82 9.60
C SER A 122 -9.28 1.61 8.87
N TYR A 123 -9.52 2.86 9.27
CA TYR A 123 -10.46 3.73 8.56
C TYR A 123 -10.00 4.01 7.12
N LEU A 124 -8.74 4.39 6.92
CA LEU A 124 -8.22 4.77 5.60
C LEU A 124 -8.16 3.57 4.64
N THR A 125 -7.77 2.39 5.10
CA THR A 125 -7.72 1.18 4.24
C THR A 125 -9.11 0.70 3.85
N GLN A 126 -10.10 0.79 4.75
CA GLN A 126 -11.51 0.54 4.40
C GLN A 126 -12.09 1.63 3.51
N TRP A 127 -11.65 2.88 3.67
CA TRP A 127 -12.13 4.00 2.87
C TRP A 127 -11.76 3.84 1.39
N VAL A 128 -10.50 3.50 1.10
CA VAL A 128 -10.02 3.38 -0.28
C VAL A 128 -10.63 2.17 -1.01
N SER A 129 -11.20 1.18 -0.31
CA SER A 129 -11.83 0.01 -0.94
C SER A 129 -13.31 0.21 -1.28
N ARG A 130 -13.89 1.39 -1.01
CA ARG A 130 -15.30 1.68 -1.28
C ARG A 130 -15.63 1.58 -2.78
N PRO A 131 -16.77 0.97 -3.16
CA PRO A 131 -17.10 0.70 -4.57
C PRO A 131 -17.03 1.91 -5.50
N GLU A 132 -17.45 3.08 -5.05
CA GLU A 132 -17.43 4.36 -5.79
C GLU A 132 -16.02 4.83 -6.22
N PHE A 133 -14.94 4.29 -5.62
CA PHE A 133 -13.57 4.57 -6.04
C PHE A 133 -13.00 3.48 -6.96
N THR A 134 -13.75 2.40 -7.17
CA THR A 134 -13.23 1.18 -7.78
C THR A 134 -13.69 0.96 -9.21
N VAL A 135 -12.85 0.26 -9.97
CA VAL A 135 -13.22 -0.39 -11.23
C VAL A 135 -12.94 -1.88 -11.12
N ARG A 136 -13.84 -2.70 -11.66
CA ARG A 136 -13.70 -4.17 -11.71
C ARG A 136 -13.50 -4.62 -13.16
N LYS A 137 -12.42 -5.36 -13.41
CA LYS A 137 -12.17 -6.01 -14.71
C LYS A 137 -12.49 -7.49 -14.62
N LYS A 138 -13.50 -7.89 -15.38
CA LYS A 138 -13.68 -9.28 -15.79
C LYS A 138 -12.70 -9.64 -16.90
N TRP A 139 -11.90 -10.65 -16.68
CA TRP A 139 -10.83 -11.03 -17.58
C TRP A 139 -11.32 -11.85 -18.78
N THR A 140 -10.57 -11.73 -19.88
CA THR A 140 -10.58 -12.66 -21.02
C THR A 140 -9.13 -12.97 -21.38
N GLU A 141 -8.85 -14.17 -21.89
CA GLU A 141 -7.50 -14.54 -22.33
C GLU A 141 -6.95 -13.53 -23.36
N GLY A 142 -5.65 -13.24 -23.27
CA GLY A 142 -4.97 -12.23 -24.09
C GLY A 142 -5.17 -10.78 -23.63
N THR A 143 -6.03 -10.51 -22.64
CA THR A 143 -6.20 -9.14 -22.11
C THR A 143 -4.92 -8.67 -21.46
N ILE A 144 -4.55 -7.42 -21.75
CA ILE A 144 -3.50 -6.70 -21.04
C ILE A 144 -4.13 -5.58 -20.20
N ALA A 145 -3.72 -5.47 -18.94
CA ALA A 145 -4.00 -4.30 -18.11
C ALA A 145 -2.69 -3.62 -17.72
N MET A 146 -2.72 -2.30 -17.70
CA MET A 146 -1.61 -1.46 -17.24
C MET A 146 -2.18 -0.48 -16.23
N TRP A 147 -1.51 -0.32 -15.09
CA TRP A 147 -1.96 0.62 -14.08
C TRP A 147 -0.79 1.31 -13.39
N ASP A 148 -1.04 2.56 -13.00
CA ASP A 148 -0.11 3.40 -12.28
C ASP A 148 -0.13 3.06 -10.78
N ASN A 149 0.90 2.37 -10.30
CA ASN A 149 1.00 1.97 -8.88
C ASN A 149 1.14 3.18 -7.95
N ARG A 150 1.44 4.36 -8.47
CA ARG A 150 1.61 5.58 -7.67
C ARG A 150 0.28 6.09 -7.12
N VAL A 151 -0.84 5.78 -7.76
CA VAL A 151 -2.16 6.33 -7.41
C VAL A 151 -3.27 5.30 -7.44
N THR A 152 -2.91 4.01 -7.50
CA THR A 152 -3.88 2.93 -7.49
C THR A 152 -3.52 1.85 -6.48
N GLN A 153 -4.56 1.26 -5.88
CA GLN A 153 -4.48 -0.05 -5.26
C GLN A 153 -5.21 -1.06 -6.13
N HIS A 154 -4.92 -2.33 -5.94
CA HIS A 154 -5.63 -3.43 -6.57
C HIS A 154 -5.83 -4.61 -5.63
N CYS A 155 -6.81 -5.42 -5.97
CA CYS A 155 -7.18 -6.65 -5.26
C CYS A 155 -7.67 -7.68 -6.29
N VAL A 156 -7.23 -8.93 -6.15
CA VAL A 156 -7.74 -10.05 -6.94
C VAL A 156 -8.91 -10.68 -6.21
N LEU A 157 -10.04 -10.85 -6.89
CA LEU A 157 -11.16 -11.60 -6.32
C LEU A 157 -10.82 -13.09 -6.34
N ASN A 158 -10.71 -13.68 -5.16
CA ASN A 158 -10.44 -15.10 -4.97
C ASN A 158 -11.74 -15.93 -5.05
N ASP A 159 -12.52 -15.72 -6.11
CA ASP A 159 -13.87 -16.27 -6.31
C ASP A 159 -13.96 -17.27 -7.49
N PHE A 160 -12.85 -17.93 -7.83
CA PHE A 160 -12.73 -18.82 -8.99
C PHE A 160 -12.22 -20.21 -8.64
N ASN A 161 -12.52 -21.16 -9.53
CA ASN A 161 -11.94 -22.50 -9.54
C ASN A 161 -11.20 -22.72 -10.87
N GLY A 162 -10.09 -23.47 -10.83
CA GLY A 162 -9.27 -23.78 -12.00
C GLY A 162 -8.09 -22.84 -12.21
N GLU A 163 -7.53 -22.86 -13.41
CA GLU A 163 -6.28 -22.14 -13.70
C GLU A 163 -6.51 -20.65 -13.97
N ARG A 164 -5.70 -19.83 -13.28
CA ARG A 164 -5.51 -18.41 -13.59
C ARG A 164 -4.01 -18.17 -13.77
N ILE A 165 -3.59 -18.02 -15.02
CA ILE A 165 -2.19 -17.85 -15.40
C ILE A 165 -1.99 -16.44 -15.91
N ILE A 166 -1.08 -15.71 -15.26
CA ILE A 166 -0.74 -14.34 -15.63
C ILE A 166 0.76 -14.20 -15.84
N GLN A 167 1.14 -13.25 -16.68
CA GLN A 167 2.50 -12.71 -16.74
C GLN A 167 2.44 -11.26 -16.31
N ARG A 168 3.31 -10.86 -15.37
CA ARG A 168 3.39 -9.50 -14.86
C ARG A 168 4.80 -8.95 -15.05
N VAL A 169 4.86 -7.73 -15.57
CA VAL A 169 6.05 -6.88 -15.57
C VAL A 169 5.78 -5.72 -14.63
N THR A 170 6.70 -5.49 -13.71
CA THR A 170 6.66 -4.35 -12.80
C THR A 170 7.83 -3.42 -13.11
N VAL A 171 7.52 -2.15 -13.33
CA VAL A 171 8.50 -1.09 -13.54
C VAL A 171 8.83 -0.49 -12.18
N MET A 172 10.09 -0.55 -11.77
CA MET A 172 10.59 -0.07 -10.47
C MET A 172 11.20 1.32 -10.59
N GLY A 173 11.48 1.95 -9.45
CA GLY A 173 12.22 3.21 -9.36
C GLY A 173 11.33 4.44 -9.23
N ASP A 174 10.15 4.30 -8.63
CA ASP A 174 9.34 5.46 -8.26
C ASP A 174 10.02 6.28 -7.14
N GLU A 175 9.87 7.59 -7.19
CA GLU A 175 10.25 8.50 -6.12
C GLU A 175 8.98 9.03 -5.45
N VAL A 176 8.84 8.77 -4.15
CA VAL A 176 7.65 9.16 -3.40
C VAL A 176 7.83 10.55 -2.83
N GLU A 177 7.08 11.51 -3.38
CA GLU A 177 7.02 12.88 -2.86
C GLU A 177 5.79 13.03 -1.95
N ALA A 178 5.98 13.65 -0.78
CA ALA A 178 4.89 13.99 0.12
C ALA A 178 4.10 15.20 -0.39
N ALA A 179 2.80 15.22 -0.13
CA ALA A 179 1.97 16.40 -0.40
C ALA A 179 2.37 17.60 0.48
N HIS A 180 2.80 17.34 1.70
CA HIS A 180 3.38 18.30 2.64
C HIS A 180 4.45 17.62 3.48
N ASP A 181 5.37 18.41 4.03
CA ASP A 181 6.32 17.92 5.04
C ASP A 181 5.58 17.38 6.28
N PRO A 182 6.12 16.38 6.98
CA PRO A 182 5.54 15.89 8.23
C PRO A 182 5.35 17.04 9.22
N LYS A 183 4.12 17.19 9.73
CA LYS A 183 3.75 18.29 10.64
C LYS A 183 4.11 18.01 12.10
N TRP A 184 4.25 16.73 12.45
CA TRP A 184 4.46 16.27 13.82
C TRP A 184 5.72 15.41 13.90
N GLN A 185 6.25 15.30 15.12
CA GLN A 185 7.37 14.39 15.38
C GLN A 185 6.85 12.95 15.46
N PRO A 186 7.68 11.97 15.07
CA PRO A 186 7.37 10.56 15.29
C PRO A 186 6.99 10.26 16.74
N TRP A 187 5.88 9.55 16.92
CA TRP A 187 5.49 9.09 18.24
C TRP A 187 6.24 7.81 18.57
N VAL A 188 7.34 8.00 19.28
CA VAL A 188 8.15 6.90 19.77
C VAL A 188 8.32 7.09 21.26
N ARG A 189 7.78 6.15 22.06
CA ARG A 189 7.84 6.26 23.52
C ARG A 189 9.29 6.23 24.00
N ALA A 190 9.77 7.34 24.55
CA ALA A 190 11.08 7.40 25.19
C ALA A 190 11.11 6.55 26.48
N GLY A 191 12.22 5.84 26.73
CA GLY A 191 12.48 5.13 27.99
C GLY A 191 12.48 3.60 27.90
N ARG A 192 12.44 2.93 29.07
CA ARG A 192 12.58 1.47 29.17
C ARG A 192 11.39 0.76 28.53
N LEU A 193 11.68 -0.19 27.65
CA LEU A 193 10.66 -1.06 27.04
C LEU A 193 9.83 -1.75 28.14
N SER A 194 8.52 -1.66 28.02
CA SER A 194 7.52 -2.35 28.85
C SER A 194 6.61 -3.23 27.99
N ALA A 195 5.76 -4.03 28.62
CA ALA A 195 4.76 -4.84 27.94
C ALA A 195 3.82 -4.02 27.02
N THR A 196 3.61 -2.74 27.31
CA THR A 196 2.77 -1.84 26.49
C THR A 196 3.55 -1.20 25.32
N SER A 197 4.88 -1.11 25.41
CA SER A 197 5.72 -0.58 24.32
C SER A 197 5.98 -1.58 23.18
N ARG A 198 5.52 -2.84 23.33
CA ARG A 198 5.72 -3.88 22.30
C ARG A 198 5.16 -3.49 20.93
N HIS A 199 4.08 -2.70 20.91
CA HIS A 199 3.40 -2.25 19.70
C HIS A 199 4.22 -1.19 18.94
N ASP A 200 5.09 -0.44 19.64
CA ASP A 200 5.97 0.57 19.03
C ASP A 200 7.37 0.00 18.70
N ARG A 201 7.64 -1.27 19.06
CA ARG A 201 8.98 -1.86 18.95
C ARG A 201 9.50 -1.89 17.52
N GLN A 202 8.66 -2.23 16.54
CA GLN A 202 9.07 -2.29 15.14
C GLN A 202 9.49 -0.92 14.63
N LEU A 203 8.64 0.10 14.84
CA LEU A 203 8.92 1.49 14.46
C LEU A 203 10.19 2.00 15.17
N PHE A 204 10.30 1.80 16.48
CA PHE A 204 11.49 2.20 17.25
C PHE A 204 12.77 1.59 16.68
N MET A 205 12.78 0.27 16.44
CA MET A 205 13.97 -0.43 15.93
C MET A 205 14.33 0.01 14.52
N TYR A 206 13.33 0.23 13.65
CA TYR A 206 13.54 0.74 12.31
C TYR A 206 14.14 2.15 12.34
N MET A 207 13.51 3.08 13.06
CA MET A 207 14.01 4.45 13.15
C MET A 207 15.41 4.54 13.78
N LYS A 208 15.70 3.69 14.77
CA LYS A 208 17.05 3.56 15.33
C LYS A 208 18.06 3.07 14.29
N SER A 209 17.70 2.10 13.44
CA SER A 209 18.58 1.59 12.39
C SER A 209 18.83 2.61 11.28
N GLN A 210 17.89 3.52 11.06
CA GLN A 210 18.02 4.66 10.13
C GLN A 210 18.77 5.86 10.75
N GLY A 211 19.20 5.79 12.01
CA GLY A 211 19.86 6.90 12.70
C GLY A 211 18.93 8.08 13.04
N MET A 212 17.61 7.88 13.00
CA MET A 212 16.61 8.92 13.28
C MET A 212 16.35 9.11 14.78
N LEU A 213 16.78 8.17 15.62
CA LEU A 213 16.66 8.23 17.08
C LEU A 213 18.04 8.07 17.73
N THR A 214 18.34 8.91 18.71
CA THR A 214 19.53 8.76 19.57
C THR A 214 19.24 7.81 20.74
N ASN A 215 20.28 7.18 21.29
CA ASN A 215 20.19 6.30 22.47
C ASN A 215 19.66 7.02 23.71
#